data_AF-A0A3B9UDB3-F1
#
_entry.id   AF-A0A3B9UDB3-F1
#
_cell.length_a   1.000
_cell.length_b   1.000
_cell.length_c   1.000
_cell.angle_alpha   90.00
_cell.angle_beta   90.00
_cell.angle_gamma   90.00
#
_symmetry.space_group_name_H-M   'P 1'
#
loop_
_entity.id
_entity.type
_entity.pdbx_description
1 polymer ?
#
loop_
_entity_poly.entity_id
_entity_poly.type
_entity_poly.pdbx_seq_one_letter_code
_entity_poly.pdbx_strand_id
1 'polypeptide(L)' 'ISPGALLATVLVWLTSYLFGIYVTDFSRYNQFYGSIGTLMIIQLWIYVNAIGLIIGFELNASMARAKNRDEVTNF' A
#
# COMPACT_ATOMS: atom_id res chain seq x y z
N ILE A 1 -14.69 -12.22 2.05
CA ILE A 1 -13.54 -11.30 1.81
C ILE A 1 -13.88 -9.96 2.47
N SER A 2 -12.96 -9.41 3.28
CA SER A 2 -13.13 -8.06 3.81
C SER A 2 -12.89 -7.03 2.70
N PRO A 3 -13.73 -5.99 2.56
CA PRO A 3 -13.49 -4.90 1.61
C PRO A 3 -12.12 -4.22 1.81
N GLY A 4 -11.64 -4.13 3.05
CA GLY A 4 -10.30 -3.62 3.37
C GLY A 4 -9.16 -4.48 2.81
N ALA A 5 -9.32 -5.82 2.87
CA ALA A 5 -8.34 -6.75 2.31
C ALA A 5 -8.29 -6.65 0.77
N LEU A 6 -9.46 -6.56 0.11
CA LEU A 6 -9.52 -6.39 -1.34
C LEU A 6 -8.84 -5.08 -1.78
N LEU A 7 -9.14 -3.97 -1.09
CA LEU A 7 -8.52 -2.67 -1.37
C LEU A 7 -6.99 -2.72 -1.20
N ALA A 8 -6.51 -3.29 -0.09
CA ALA A 8 -5.08 -3.44 0.15
C ALA A 8 -4.39 -4.26 -0.96
N THR A 9 -4.97 -5.38 -1.38
CA THR A 9 -4.43 -6.20 -2.46
C THR A 9 -4.37 -5.44 -3.79
N VAL A 10 -5.44 -4.72 -4.15
CA VAL A 10 -5.46 -3.92 -5.39
C VAL A 10 -4.41 -2.81 -5.35
N LEU A 11 -4.26 -2.12 -4.22
CA LEU A 11 -3.23 -1.10 -4.04
C LEU A 11 -1.82 -1.69 -4.17
N VAL A 12 -1.53 -2.81 -3.49
CA VAL A 12 -0.22 -3.47 -3.57
C VAL A 12 0.09 -3.95 -4.99
N TRP A 13 -0.91 -4.49 -5.69
CA TRP A 13 -0.74 -4.91 -7.08
C TRP A 13 -0.46 -3.72 -8.00
N LEU A 14 -1.23 -2.64 -7.85
CA LEU A 14 -1.07 -1.41 -8.62
C LEU A 14 0.31 -0.78 -8.38
N THR A 15 0.70 -0.62 -7.11
CA THR A 15 2.00 -0.02 -6.74
C THR A 15 3.16 -0.88 -7.22
N SER A 16 3.04 -2.21 -7.20
CA SER A 16 4.04 -3.13 -7.74
C SER A 16 4.17 -3.03 -9.25
N TYR A 17 3.05 -2.86 -9.97
CA TYR A 17 3.07 -2.61 -11.41
C TYR A 17 3.75 -1.28 -11.74
N LEU A 18 3.37 -0.19 -11.06
CA LEU A 18 4.00 1.13 -11.22
C LEU A 18 5.49 1.08 -10.89
N PHE A 19 5.87 0.34 -9.83
CA PHE A 19 7.26 0.17 -9.45
C PHE A 19 8.08 -0.54 -10.52
N GLY A 20 7.51 -1.54 -11.19
CA GLY A 20 8.16 -2.21 -12.32
C GLY A 20 8.53 -1.21 -13.43
N ILE A 21 7.62 -0.32 -13.79
CA ILE A 21 7.87 0.75 -14.77
C ILE A 21 8.93 1.74 -14.25
N TYR A 22 8.87 2.11 -12.98
CA TYR A 22 9.82 3.04 -12.39
C TYR A 22 11.26 2.49 -12.34
N VAL A 23 11.41 1.20 -12.03
CA VAL A 23 12.72 0.52 -11.96
C VAL A 23 13.34 0.30 -13.34
N THR A 24 12.54 0.15 -14.41
CA THR A 24 13.11 -0.02 -15.75
C THR A 24 13.92 1.20 -16.22
N ASP A 25 13.52 2.42 -15.82
CA ASP A 25 14.27 3.64 -16.12
C ASP A 25 15.42 3.91 -15.12
N PHE A 26 15.48 3.14 -14.02
CA PHE A 26 16.42 3.37 -12.94
C PHE A 26 17.88 3.00 -13.28
N SER A 27 18.11 2.18 -14.32
CA SER A 27 19.45 1.82 -14.78
C SER A 27 20.35 3.04 -15.02
N ARG A 28 19.77 4.16 -15.50
CA ARG A 28 20.50 5.41 -15.75
C ARG A 28 20.78 6.22 -14.48
N TYR A 29 19.95 6.11 -13.44
CA TYR A 29 20.13 6.79 -12.15
C TYR A 29 21.08 6.05 -11.21
N ASN A 30 21.14 4.71 -11.33
CA ASN A 30 22.05 3.85 -10.57
C ASN A 30 23.54 4.19 -10.82
N GLN A 31 23.88 4.80 -11.96
CA GLN A 31 25.26 5.17 -12.31
C GLN A 31 25.88 6.24 -11.40
N PHE A 32 25.06 7.10 -10.79
CA PHE A 32 25.54 8.19 -9.90
C PHE A 32 25.47 7.83 -8.41
N TYR A 33 24.44 7.07 -8.01
CA TYR A 33 24.15 6.80 -6.58
C TYR A 33 24.45 5.35 -6.16
N GLY A 34 24.77 4.46 -7.10
CA GLY A 34 25.13 3.07 -6.84
C GLY A 34 24.16 2.35 -5.90
N SER A 35 24.70 1.65 -4.91
CA SER A 35 23.94 0.87 -3.92
C SER A 35 22.97 1.70 -3.07
N ILE A 36 23.29 2.96 -2.75
CA ILE A 36 22.41 3.84 -1.96
C ILE A 36 21.14 4.20 -2.75
N GLY A 37 21.27 4.44 -4.06
CA GLY A 37 20.11 4.68 -4.92
C GLY A 37 19.15 3.49 -4.94
N THR A 38 19.70 2.28 -5.05
CA THR A 38 18.91 1.04 -5.00
C THR A 38 18.16 0.89 -3.67
N LEU A 39 18.83 1.15 -2.54
CA LEU A 39 18.21 1.09 -1.22
C LEU A 39 17.07 2.11 -1.06
N MET A 40 17.26 3.34 -1.52
CA MET A 40 16.25 4.39 -1.44
C MET A 40 14.98 4.05 -2.23
N ILE A 41 15.12 3.42 -3.40
CA ILE A 41 13.99 3.01 -4.23
C ILE A 41 13.22 1.85 -3.62
N ILE A 42 13.94 0.85 -3.08
CA ILE A 42 13.31 -0.25 -2.35
C ILE A 42 12.59 0.30 -1.12
N GLN A 43 13.19 1.23 -0.38
CA GLN A 43 12.57 1.89 0.76
C GLN A 43 11.28 2.62 0.36
N LEU A 44 11.29 3.36 -0.77
CA LEU A 44 10.10 4.02 -1.29
C LEU A 44 9.00 3.01 -1.63
N TRP A 45 9.36 1.89 -2.26
CA TRP A 45 8.40 0.83 -2.58
C TRP A 45 7.76 0.21 -1.34
N ILE A 46 8.57 -0.14 -0.34
CA ILE A 46 8.07 -0.67 0.94
C ILE A 46 7.16 0.35 1.62
N TYR A 47 7.57 1.62 1.64
CA TYR A 47 6.80 2.70 2.27
C TYR A 47 5.42 2.88 1.63
N VAL A 48 5.35 2.93 0.30
CA VAL A 48 4.06 3.08 -0.41
C VAL A 48 3.16 1.86 -0.18
N ASN A 49 3.71 0.65 -0.20
CA ASN A 49 2.93 -0.56 0.11
C ASN A 49 2.45 -0.59 1.56
N ALA A 50 3.26 -0.15 2.52
CA ALA A 50 2.88 -0.05 3.92
C ALA A 50 1.68 0.90 4.12
N ILE A 51 1.67 2.05 3.43
CA ILE A 51 0.51 2.96 3.42
C ILE A 51 -0.73 2.25 2.88
N GLY A 52 -0.61 1.52 1.77
CA GLY A 52 -1.73 0.77 1.17
C GLY A 52 -2.32 -0.27 2.13
N LEU A 53 -1.47 -0.97 2.90
CA LEU A 53 -1.91 -1.91 3.93
C LEU A 53 -2.64 -1.22 5.08
N ILE A 54 -2.12 -0.08 5.56
CA ILE A 54 -2.75 0.71 6.63
C ILE A 54 -4.13 1.20 6.20
N ILE A 55 -4.27 1.69 4.96
CA ILE A 55 -5.56 2.12 4.41
C ILE A 55 -6.57 0.97 4.39
N GLY A 56 -6.16 -0.22 3.94
CA GLY A 56 -7.03 -1.40 3.94
C GLY A 56 -7.46 -1.81 5.36
N PHE A 57 -6.53 -1.73 6.32
CA PHE A 57 -6.83 -1.98 7.72
C PHE A 57 -7.82 -0.96 8.30
N GLU A 58 -7.63 0.32 8.03
CA GLU A 58 -8.49 1.40 8.52
C GLU A 58 -9.90 1.30 7.93
N LEU A 59 -10.02 0.93 6.65
CA LEU A 59 -11.31 0.62 6.04
C LEU A 59 -12.00 -0.56 6.75
N ASN A 60 -11.27 -1.63 7.04
CA ASN A 60 -11.84 -2.78 7.76
C ASN A 60 -12.29 -2.40 9.18
N ALA A 61 -11.48 -1.59 9.88
CA ALA A 61 -11.79 -1.11 11.23
C ALA A 61 -13.00 -0.17 11.24
N SER A 62 -13.12 0.74 10.26
CA SER A 62 -14.24 1.68 10.16
C SER A 62 -15.57 0.96 9.87
N MET A 63 -15.58 -0.05 8.99
CA MET A 63 -16.78 -0.87 8.76
C MET A 63 -17.19 -1.66 10.01
N ALA A 64 -16.24 -2.26 10.72
CA ALA A 64 -16.53 -2.96 11.96
C ALA A 64 -17.11 -2.01 13.03
N ARG A 65 -16.58 -0.79 13.13
CA ARG A 65 -17.10 0.26 14.01
C ARG A 65 -18.51 0.72 13.64
N ALA A 66 -18.80 0.87 12.33
CA ALA A 66 -20.13 1.22 11.86
C ALA A 66 -21.15 0.14 12.21
N LYS A 67 -20.82 -1.13 11.91
CA LYS A 67 -21.67 -2.27 12.24
C LYS A 67 -22.02 -2.34 13.73
N ASN A 68 -21.02 -2.20 14.61
CA ASN A 68 -21.24 -2.22 16.06
C ASN A 68 -22.12 -1.04 16.54
N ARG A 69 -22.01 0.13 15.91
CA ARG A 69 -22.85 1.30 16.24
C ARG A 69 -24.31 1.06 15.88
N ASP A 70 -24.57 0.43 14.73
CA ASP A 70 -25.93 0.11 14.29
C ASP A 70 -26.59 -0.88 15.26
N GLU A 71 -25.86 -1.88 15.73
CA GLU A 71 -26.36 -2.85 16.73
C GLU A 71 -26.76 -2.16 18.05
N VAL A 72 -26.01 -1.16 18.53
CA VAL A 72 -26.33 -0.43 19.77
C VAL A 72 -27.57 0.48 19.63
N THR A 73 -27.83 0.99 18.42
CA THR A 73 -28.93 1.96 18.19
C THR A 73 -30.29 1.29 17.95
N ASN A 74 -30.32 -0.04 17.73
CA ASN A 74 -31.54 -0.82 17.51
C ASN A 74 -32.18 -1.35 18.81
N PHE A 75 -31.85 -0.77 19.97
CA PHE A 75 -32.46 -1.01 21.29
C PHE A 75 -33.14 0.25 21.81
#